data_AF-A0A452ZNJ1-F1
#
_entry.id   AF-A0A452ZNJ1-F1
#
_cell.length_a   1.000
_cell.length_b   1.000
_cell.length_c   1.000
_cell.angle_alpha   90.00
_cell.angle_beta   90.00
_cell.angle_gamma   90.00
#
_symmetry.space_group_name_H-M   'P 1'
#
loop_
_entity.id
_entity.type
_entity.pdbx_description
1 polymer ?
#
loop_
_entity_poly.entity_id
_entity_poly.type
_entity_poly.pdbx_seq_one_letter_code
_entity_poly.pdbx_strand_id
1 'polypeptide(L)' 'GRKPKDINLEKIPTIPLNKRSTIRSLAWQLGCSPTTLHKKFKLKLIKRHTNCVKPALKEKNKKDRMNFCLS' A
#
# COMPACT_ATOMS: atom_id res chain seq x y z
N GLY A 1 13.51 -20.89 12.59
CA GLY A 1 12.67 -20.30 11.52
C GLY A 1 13.50 -19.44 10.59
N ARG A 2 13.07 -19.25 9.33
CA ARG A 2 13.79 -18.43 8.33
C ARG A 2 13.85 -16.95 8.74
N LYS A 3 15.05 -16.36 8.79
CA LYS A 3 15.24 -14.93 9.09
C LYS A 3 14.58 -14.04 8.02
N PRO A 4 13.92 -12.93 8.39
CA PRO A 4 13.36 -11.99 7.43
C PRO A 4 14.46 -11.37 6.56
N LYS A 5 14.23 -11.26 5.26
CA LYS A 5 15.09 -10.43 4.41
C LYS A 5 14.82 -8.97 4.73
N ASP A 6 15.89 -8.22 4.95
CA ASP A 6 15.78 -6.78 5.10
C ASP A 6 15.71 -6.13 3.72
N ILE A 7 14.73 -5.26 3.53
CA ILE A 7 14.49 -4.53 2.28
C ILE A 7 14.40 -3.08 2.67
N ASN A 8 15.22 -2.24 2.04
CA ASN A 8 15.16 -0.80 2.26
C ASN A 8 13.89 -0.22 1.59
N LEU A 9 12.83 -0.06 2.39
CA LEU A 9 11.54 0.52 1.97
C LEU A 9 11.62 2.05 1.79
N GLU A 10 12.65 2.71 2.30
CA GLU A 10 12.86 4.16 2.14
C GLU A 10 13.20 4.54 0.70
N LYS A 11 13.53 3.56 -0.15
CA LYS A 11 13.71 3.72 -1.59
C LYS A 11 12.38 3.76 -2.37
N ILE A 12 11.25 3.43 -1.75
CA ILE A 12 9.94 3.44 -2.44
C ILE A 12 9.57 4.85 -2.97
N PRO A 13 9.76 5.95 -2.19
CA PRO A 13 9.50 7.32 -2.63
C PRO A 13 10.26 7.76 -3.88
N THR A 14 11.49 7.27 -4.08
CA THR A 14 12.34 7.65 -5.22
C THR A 14 11.92 6.95 -6.52
N ILE A 15 11.20 5.82 -6.44
CA ILE A 15 10.70 5.11 -7.61
C ILE A 15 9.52 5.87 -8.23
N PRO A 16 9.52 6.10 -9.57
CA PRO A 16 8.40 6.72 -10.27
C PRO A 16 7.06 6.03 -10.01
N LEU A 17 5.98 6.80 -9.97
CA LEU A 17 4.65 6.32 -9.56
C LEU A 17 4.16 5.13 -10.41
N ASN A 18 4.37 5.19 -11.73
CA ASN A 18 4.01 4.13 -12.67
C ASN A 18 4.72 2.79 -12.40
N LYS A 19 5.90 2.82 -11.76
CA LYS A 19 6.71 1.63 -11.46
C LYS A 19 6.46 1.06 -10.05
N ARG A 20 5.73 1.77 -9.17
CA ARG A 20 5.41 1.32 -7.80
C ARG A 20 3.93 1.09 -7.51
N SER A 21 3.08 1.07 -8.53
CA SER A 21 1.62 0.92 -8.40
C SER A 21 1.18 -0.50 -8.05
N THR A 22 1.95 -1.53 -8.47
CA THR A 22 1.66 -2.94 -8.22
C THR A 22 2.76 -3.60 -7.40
N ILE A 23 2.42 -4.67 -6.67
CA ILE A 23 3.40 -5.44 -5.90
C ILE A 23 4.49 -6.00 -6.82
N ARG A 24 4.15 -6.48 -8.02
CA ARG A 24 5.13 -7.02 -8.96
C ARG A 24 6.09 -5.95 -9.48
N SER A 25 5.57 -4.81 -9.94
CA SER A 25 6.41 -3.73 -10.47
C SER A 25 7.33 -3.16 -9.38
N LEU A 26 6.80 -2.98 -8.17
CA LEU A 26 7.59 -2.49 -7.04
C LEU A 26 8.64 -3.50 -6.60
N ALA A 27 8.30 -4.79 -6.60
CA ALA A 27 9.24 -5.86 -6.25
C ALA A 27 10.41 -5.93 -7.23
N TRP A 28 10.14 -5.74 -8.53
CA TRP A 28 11.17 -5.63 -9.56
C TRP A 28 12.11 -4.45 -9.33
N GLN A 29 11.57 -3.25 -9.06
CA GLN A 29 12.40 -2.08 -8.77
C GLN A 29 13.21 -2.19 -7.48
N LEU A 30 12.71 -2.92 -6.47
CA LEU A 30 13.41 -3.15 -5.21
C LEU A 30 14.34 -4.37 -5.25
N GLY A 31 14.37 -5.13 -6.35
CA GLY A 31 15.17 -6.36 -6.46
C GLY A 31 14.75 -7.45 -5.46
N CYS A 32 13.47 -7.54 -5.11
CA CYS A 32 12.96 -8.50 -4.12
C CYS A 32 11.86 -9.40 -4.70
N SER A 33 11.52 -10.49 -3.99
CA SER A 33 10.41 -11.34 -4.45
C SER A 33 9.06 -10.66 -4.20
N PRO A 34 8.07 -10.81 -5.09
CA PRO A 34 6.71 -10.29 -4.88
C PRO A 34 6.07 -10.79 -3.59
N THR A 35 6.36 -12.04 -3.21
CA THR A 35 5.87 -12.66 -1.96
C THR A 35 6.43 -11.97 -0.72
N THR A 36 7.69 -11.55 -0.74
CA THR A 36 8.30 -10.83 0.37
C THR A 36 7.66 -9.46 0.52
N LEU A 37 7.49 -8.75 -0.59
CA LEU A 37 6.84 -7.45 -0.59
C LEU A 37 5.37 -7.51 -0.17
N HIS A 38 4.63 -8.56 -0.58
CA HIS A 38 3.26 -8.79 -0.15
C HIS A 38 3.14 -8.98 1.36
N LYS A 39 4.06 -9.71 1.99
CA LYS A 39 4.10 -9.86 3.46
C LYS A 39 4.33 -8.51 4.15
N LYS A 40 5.27 -7.69 3.65
CA LYS A 40 5.53 -6.35 4.19
C LYS A 40 4.32 -5.41 4.02
N PHE A 41 3.59 -5.53 2.91
CA PHE A 41 2.33 -4.81 2.69
C PHE A 41 1.25 -5.23 3.69
N LYS A 42 1.08 -6.53 3.96
CA LYS A 42 0.14 -7.03 4.99
C LYS A 42 0.46 -6.54 6.39
N LEU A 43 1.74 -6.39 6.72
CA LEU A 43 2.22 -5.80 7.97
C LEU A 43 2.07 -4.26 8.02
N LYS A 44 1.44 -3.65 7.01
CA LYS A 44 1.22 -2.18 6.90
C LYS A 44 2.50 -1.35 6.90
N LEU A 45 3.65 -1.95 6.58
CA LEU A 45 4.94 -1.26 6.46
C LEU A 45 5.05 -0.44 5.16
N ILE A 46 4.16 -0.70 4.21
CA ILE A 46 4.10 0.00 2.92
C ILE A 46 2.78 0.75 2.85
N LYS A 47 2.84 2.07 2.64
CA LYS A 47 1.65 2.91 2.51
C LYS A 47 0.95 2.63 1.19
N ARG A 48 -0.38 2.47 1.23
CA ARG A 48 -1.20 2.37 0.01
C ARG A 48 -1.36 3.75 -0.63
N HIS A 49 -1.19 3.82 -1.95
CA HIS A 49 -1.53 5.02 -2.71
C HIS A 49 -3.06 5.09 -2.90
N THR A 50 -3.63 6.28 -2.67
CA THR A 50 -5.03 6.59 -2.95
C THR A 50 -5.10 7.46 -4.20
N ASN A 51 -6.07 7.21 -5.07
CA ASN A 51 -6.33 8.05 -6.24
C ASN A 51 -7.37 9.13 -5.88
N CYS A 52 -7.23 10.34 -6.44
CA CYS A 52 -8.19 11.43 -6.32
C CYS A 52 -9.59 11.04 -6.82
N VAL A 53 -9.68 10.19 -7.86
CA VAL A 53 -10.97 9.73 -8.42
C VAL A 53 -11.72 8.80 -7.45
N LYS A 54 -10.99 8.02 -6.65
CA LYS A 54 -11.54 7.06 -5.67
C LYS A 54 -10.75 7.15 -4.35
N PRO A 55 -10.96 8.21 -3.56
CA PRO A 55 -10.23 8.40 -2.31
C PRO A 55 -10.67 7.36 -1.27
N ALA A 56 -9.79 7.07 -0.30
CA ALA A 56 -10.15 6.21 0.82
C ALA A 56 -11.20 6.91 1.72
N LEU A 57 -12.15 6.13 2.24
CA LEU A 57 -13.16 6.65 3.16
C LEU A 57 -12.50 7.12 4.46
N LYS A 58 -12.66 8.41 4.78
CA LYS A 58 -12.33 8.97 6.09
C LYS A 58 -13.39 8.55 7.11
N GLU A 59 -13.05 8.54 8.39
CA GLU A 59 -13.99 8.18 9.46
C GLU A 59 -15.24 9.07 9.47
N LYS A 60 -15.09 10.37 9.17
CA LYS A 60 -16.22 11.29 8.96
C LYS A 60 -17.17 10.78 7.88
N ASN A 61 -16.64 10.50 6.69
CA ASN A 61 -17.44 10.03 5.54
C ASN A 61 -18.17 8.71 5.85
N LYS A 62 -17.59 7.84 6.70
CA LYS A 62 -18.27 6.61 7.13
C LYS A 62 -19.47 6.90 8.04
N LYS A 63 -19.31 7.82 9.00
CA LYS A 63 -20.41 8.26 9.89
C LYS A 63 -21.52 8.95 9.12
N ASP A 64 -21.17 9.84 8.19
CA ASP A 64 -22.15 10.55 7.35
C ASP A 64 -22.98 9.55 6.52
N ARG A 65 -22.33 8.53 5.95
CA ARG A 65 -23.00 7.44 5.23
C ARG A 65 -23.90 6.60 6.13
N MET A 66 -23.44 6.26 7.34
CA MET A 66 -24.25 5.53 8.32
C MET A 66 -25.51 6.32 8.68
N ASN A 67 -25.38 7.60 9.01
CA ASN A 67 -26.51 8.45 9.37
C ASN A 67 -27.53 8.56 8.24
N PHE A 68 -27.07 8.71 6.99
CA PHE A 68 -27.95 8.71 5.81
C PHE A 68 -28.71 7.39 5.61
N CYS A 69 -28.11 6.23 5.95
CA CYS A 69 -28.81 4.95 5.86
C CYS A 69 -29.83 4.72 6.99
N LEU A 70 -29.73 5.47 8.09
CA LEU A 70 -30.63 5.37 9.25
C LEU A 70 -31.79 6.37 9.20
N SER A 71 -31.72 7.38 8.33
CA SER A 71 -32.82 8.32 8.01
C SER A 71 -33.76 7.72 6.98
#